data_AF-A0A3D4AK54-F1
#
_entry.id   AF-A0A3D4AK54-F1
#
_cell.length_a   1.000
_cell.length_b   1.000
_cell.length_c   1.000
_cell.angle_alpha   90.00
_cell.angle_beta   90.00
_cell.angle_gamma   90.00
#
_symmetry.space_group_name_H-M   'P 1'
#
loop_
_entity.id
_entity.type
_entity.pdbx_description
1 polymer ?
#
loop_
_entity_poly.entity_id
_entity_poly.type
_entity_poly.pdbx_seq_one_letter_code
_entity_poly.pdbx_strand_id
1 'polypeptide(L)'
;MPKICRFGKYIIFFWSKENDEPIHVHVCEGTPHADATKIWMDGMVRLAHNKSQIPAKDLNVIMRWLAANREMIKQKWEKHFN
;
A
#
# COMPACT_ATOMS: atom_id res chain seq x y z
N MET A 1 6.84 -10.12 -5.44
CA MET A 1 5.97 -8.99 -5.06
C MET A 1 4.59 -9.52 -4.68
N PRO A 2 4.25 -9.67 -3.39
CA PRO A 2 2.96 -10.18 -2.96
C PRO A 2 1.88 -9.14 -3.20
N LYS A 3 0.79 -9.54 -3.85
CA LYS A 3 -0.43 -8.74 -3.91
C LYS A 3 -1.17 -8.93 -2.59
N ILE A 4 -1.42 -7.85 -1.85
CA ILE A 4 -2.16 -7.89 -0.58
C ILE A 4 -3.64 -8.13 -0.87
N CYS A 5 -4.18 -7.33 -1.78
CA CYS A 5 -5.54 -7.41 -2.28
C CYS A 5 -5.69 -6.61 -3.58
N ARG A 6 -6.85 -6.80 -4.23
CA ARG A 6 -7.32 -5.95 -5.33
C ARG A 6 -8.57 -5.23 -4.87
N PHE A 7 -8.58 -3.91 -4.99
CA PHE A 7 -9.69 -3.04 -4.62
C PHE A 7 -10.26 -2.40 -5.89
N GLY A 8 -11.22 -3.06 -6.51
CA GLY A 8 -11.73 -2.69 -7.83
C GLY A 8 -10.63 -2.71 -8.91
N LYS A 9 -10.30 -1.53 -9.45
CA LYS A 9 -9.23 -1.34 -10.44
C LYS A 9 -7.83 -1.16 -9.84
N TYR A 10 -7.75 -0.96 -8.52
CA TYR A 10 -6.51 -0.74 -7.80
C TYR A 10 -5.90 -2.04 -7.28
N ILE A 11 -4.59 -2.16 -7.37
CA ILE A 11 -3.81 -3.25 -6.77
C ILE A 11 -3.01 -2.68 -5.61
N ILE A 12 -3.14 -3.31 -4.44
CA ILE A 12 -2.36 -2.99 -3.25
C ILE A 12 -1.32 -4.09 -3.06
N PHE A 13 -0.05 -3.71 -2.91
CA PHE A 13 1.07 -4.65 -2.87
C PHE A 13 2.23 -4.13 -2.02
N PHE A 14 3.14 -5.04 -1.66
CA PHE A 14 4.44 -4.69 -1.08
C PHE A 14 5.51 -4.63 -2.17
N TRP A 15 6.31 -3.58 -2.18
CA TRP A 15 7.46 -3.49 -3.09
C TRP A 15 8.72 -3.93 -2.36
N SER A 16 9.43 -4.92 -2.89
CA SER A 16 10.54 -5.57 -2.18
C SER A 16 11.92 -4.98 -2.46
N LYS A 17 11.99 -3.84 -3.16
CA LYS A 17 13.27 -3.19 -3.54
C LYS A 17 13.61 -1.96 -2.69
N GLU A 18 12.93 -1.78 -1.56
CA GLU A 18 13.10 -0.65 -0.64
C GLU A 18 13.59 -1.22 0.71
N ASN A 19 14.93 -1.30 0.87
CA ASN A 19 15.55 -1.79 2.12
C ASN A 19 15.55 -0.69 3.19
N ASP A 20 15.45 -1.10 4.47
CA ASP A 20 15.45 -0.26 5.68
C ASP A 20 14.25 0.68 5.87
N GLU A 21 13.18 0.47 5.12
CA GLU A 21 11.98 1.28 5.27
C GLU A 21 10.96 0.67 6.25
N PRO A 22 10.22 1.51 6.99
CA PRO A 22 9.13 1.05 7.84
C PRO A 22 7.97 0.50 7.01
N ILE A 23 7.05 -0.23 7.65
CA ILE A 23 5.93 -0.92 7.00
C ILE A 23 5.17 0.06 6.08
N HIS A 24 5.04 -0.31 4.81
CA HIS A 24 4.33 0.49 3.82
C HIS A 24 3.65 -0.38 2.75
N VAL A 25 2.77 0.24 1.97
CA VAL A 25 2.13 -0.39 0.82
C VAL A 25 2.21 0.53 -0.39
N HIS A 26 2.21 -0.08 -1.56
CA HIS A 26 2.07 0.60 -2.82
C HIS A 26 0.70 0.31 -3.43
N VAL A 27 0.15 1.31 -4.11
CA VAL A 27 -1.16 1.27 -4.74
C VAL A 27 -1.04 1.82 -6.14
N CYS A 28 -1.52 1.07 -7.12
CA CYS A 28 -1.62 1.56 -8.49
C CYS A 28 -2.85 0.98 -9.20
N GLU A 29 -3.27 1.62 -10.28
CA GLU A 29 -4.23 1.04 -11.21
C GLU A 29 -3.51 0.10 -12.20
N GLY A 30 -4.11 -1.05 -12.51
CA GLY A 30 -3.53 -1.97 -13.48
C GLY A 30 -2.27 -2.67 -12.97
N THR A 31 -1.14 -2.51 -13.65
CA THR A 31 0.10 -3.27 -13.37
C THR A 31 1.00 -2.52 -12.38
N PRO A 32 1.53 -3.21 -11.34
CA PRO A 32 2.51 -2.65 -10.43
C PRO A 32 3.75 -2.07 -11.11
N HIS A 33 4.18 -0.90 -10.65
CA HIS A 33 5.32 -0.16 -11.19
C HIS A 33 6.01 0.66 -10.08
N ALA A 34 7.22 1.14 -10.36
CA ALA A 34 8.06 1.83 -9.38
C ALA A 34 7.44 3.15 -8.87
N ASP A 35 6.72 3.89 -9.73
CA ASP A 35 6.04 5.14 -9.37
C ASP A 35 4.63 4.93 -8.79
N ALA A 36 4.35 3.76 -8.22
CA ALA A 36 3.09 3.51 -7.54
C ALA A 36 2.89 4.46 -6.35
N THR A 37 1.64 4.80 -6.06
CA THR A 37 1.26 5.59 -4.88
C THR A 37 1.71 4.87 -3.62
N LYS A 38 2.45 5.57 -2.75
CA LYS A 38 3.04 4.98 -1.56
C LYS A 38 2.32 5.47 -0.31
N ILE A 39 2.00 4.54 0.58
CA ILE A 39 1.28 4.80 1.83
C ILE A 39 2.03 4.12 2.96
N TRP A 40 2.38 4.89 3.98
CA TRP A 40 3.02 4.38 5.20
C TRP A 40 1.97 3.76 6.12
N MET A 41 2.34 2.63 6.73
CA MET A 41 1.52 1.83 7.64
C MET A 41 2.15 1.67 9.04
N ASP A 42 3.33 2.26 9.25
CA ASP A 42 3.96 2.37 10.56
C ASP A 42 3.32 3.52 11.37
N GLY A 43 2.68 3.18 12.49
CA GLY A 43 1.81 4.09 13.22
C GLY A 43 0.48 4.38 12.51
N MET A 44 0.18 5.68 12.31
CA MET A 44 -1.04 6.12 11.61
C MET A 44 -0.87 5.95 10.09
N VAL A 45 -1.94 5.51 9.42
CA VAL A 45 -1.95 5.37 7.94
C VAL A 45 -1.83 6.76 7.31
N ARG A 46 -0.72 7.00 6.61
CA ARG A 46 -0.41 8.31 6.02
C ARG A 46 0.10 8.17 4.58
N LEU A 47 -0.36 9.06 3.72
CA LEU A 47 0.08 9.12 2.34
C LEU A 47 1.53 9.62 2.29
N ALA A 48 2.41 8.88 1.62
CA ALA A 48 3.77 9.33 1.33
C ALA A 48 3.78 10.22 0.08
N HIS A 49 3.22 9.70 -1.01
CA HIS A 49 3.02 10.42 -2.27
C HIS A 49 1.98 9.72 -3.14
N ASN A 50 1.29 10.49 -3.99
CA ASN A 50 0.29 9.99 -4.94
C ASN A 50 0.77 10.11 -6.39
N LYS A 51 1.82 9.36 -6.73
CA LYS A 51 2.44 9.39 -8.07
C LYS A 51 1.59 8.70 -9.14
N SER A 52 0.76 7.72 -8.76
CA SER A 52 -0.20 7.10 -9.68
C SER A 52 -1.44 7.97 -9.93
N GLN A 53 -1.49 9.19 -9.39
CA GLN A 53 -2.58 10.15 -9.58
C GLN A 53 -3.96 9.56 -9.25
N ILE A 54 -4.03 8.78 -8.16
CA ILE A 54 -5.28 8.20 -7.67
C ILE A 54 -6.21 9.35 -7.26
N PRO A 55 -7.44 9.42 -7.78
CA PRO A 55 -8.40 10.45 -7.38
C PRO A 55 -8.61 10.46 -5.87
N ALA A 56 -8.71 11.65 -5.28
CA ALA A 56 -8.78 11.81 -3.82
C ALA A 56 -9.92 11.00 -3.17
N LYS A 57 -11.07 10.87 -3.85
CA LYS A 57 -12.20 10.07 -3.39
C LYS A 57 -11.80 8.61 -3.20
N ASP A 58 -11.13 8.02 -4.18
CA ASP A 58 -10.74 6.61 -4.17
C ASP A 58 -9.58 6.39 -3.19
N LEU A 59 -8.62 7.32 -3.16
CA LEU A 59 -7.53 7.29 -2.20
C LEU A 59 -8.04 7.31 -0.75
N ASN A 60 -9.05 8.14 -0.45
CA ASN A 60 -9.67 8.20 0.88
C ASN A 60 -10.39 6.91 1.27
N VAL A 61 -10.95 6.18 0.30
CA VAL A 61 -11.56 4.85 0.56
C VAL A 61 -10.46 3.82 0.83
N ILE A 62 -9.40 3.84 0.03
CA ILE A 62 -8.25 2.94 0.18
C ILE A 62 -7.57 3.15 1.53
N MET A 63 -7.29 4.41 1.92
CA MET A 63 -6.69 4.73 3.22
C MET A 63 -7.55 4.26 4.41
N ARG A 64 -8.88 4.41 4.32
CA ARG A 64 -9.80 3.90 5.35
C ARG A 64 -9.77 2.38 5.45
N TRP A 65 -9.77 1.70 4.31
CA TRP A 65 -9.66 0.24 4.28
C TRP A 65 -8.32 -0.24 4.86
N LEU A 66 -7.21 0.41 4.51
CA LEU A 66 -5.89 0.12 5.05
C LEU A 66 -5.86 0.29 6.57
N ALA A 67 -6.43 1.37 7.10
CA ALA A 67 -6.51 1.64 8.53
C ALA A 67 -7.33 0.56 9.26
N ALA A 68 -8.48 0.17 8.71
CA ALA A 68 -9.34 -0.86 9.27
C ALA A 68 -8.70 -2.27 9.25
N ASN A 69 -7.74 -2.51 8.34
CA ASN A 69 -7.10 -3.82 8.15
C ASN A 69 -5.62 -3.82 8.55
N ARG A 70 -5.20 -2.87 9.38
CA ARG A 70 -3.77 -2.64 9.71
C ARG A 70 -3.08 -3.88 10.27
N GLU A 71 -3.73 -4.61 11.17
CA GLU A 71 -3.13 -5.81 11.78
C GLU A 71 -2.88 -6.92 10.74
N MET A 72 -3.85 -7.18 9.86
CA MET A 72 -3.68 -8.14 8.77
C MET A 72 -2.53 -7.74 7.83
N ILE A 73 -2.40 -6.44 7.52
CA ILE A 73 -1.32 -5.94 6.66
C ILE A 73 0.04 -6.09 7.35
N LYS A 74 0.12 -5.77 8.65
CA LYS A 74 1.34 -5.95 9.45
C LYS A 74 1.78 -7.41 9.48
N GLN A 75 0.87 -8.35 9.73
CA GLN A 75 1.19 -9.79 9.70
C GLN A 75 1.69 -10.24 8.32
N LYS A 76 1.07 -9.77 7.24
CA LYS A 76 1.53 -10.07 5.87
C LYS A 76 2.89 -9.46 5.56
N TRP A 77 3.19 -8.27 6.11
CA TRP A 77 4.49 -7.63 5.99
C TRP A 77 5.57 -8.44 6.71
N GLU A 78 5.35 -8.76 7.98
CA GLU A 78 6.27 -9.59 8.79
C GLU A 78 6.54 -10.92 8.10
N LYS A 79 5.50 -11.61 7.62
CA LYS A 79 5.67 -12.89 6.90
C LYS A 79 6.45 -12.77 5.58
N HIS A 80 6.47 -11.59 4.96
CA HIS A 80 7.10 -11.41 3.64
C HIS A 80 8.53 -10.88 3.73
N PHE A 81 8.83 -10.06 4.74
CA PHE A 81 10.11 -9.38 4.87
C PHE A 81 10.98 -9.88 6.04
N ASN A 82 10.44 -10.75 6.91
CA ASN A 82 11.15 -11.37 8.02
C ASN A 82 11.14 -12.90 7.86
#